data_AF-A0A8H4XRN7-F1
#
_entry.id   AF-A0A8H4XRN7-F1
#
_cell.length_a   1.000
_cell.length_b   1.000
_cell.length_c   1.000
_cell.angle_alpha   90.00
_cell.angle_beta   90.00
_cell.angle_gamma   90.00
#
_symmetry.space_group_name_H-M   'P 1'
#
loop_
_entity.id
_entity.type
_entity.pdbx_description
1 polymer ?
#
loop_
_entity_poly.entity_id
_entity_poly.type
_entity_poly.pdbx_seq_one_letter_code
_entity_poly.pdbx_strand_id
1 'polypeptide(L)'
;MLNIALELAKHRRTYEDIASKFFEHFILISDAMSFRNQDGETSLWNDEDSFYYDSISYGGPWSQQLPVRSLVGLIPLYAASTLEPEIINMFPSFKRRLNWFIENKNDVAERNIASMSHRGKDDRLLLALVSNDRLEKILK
;
A
#
# COMPACT_ATOMS: atom_id res chain seq x y z
N MET A 1 -0.76 4.92 10.63
CA MET A 1 -2.17 5.16 11.03
C MET A 1 -2.94 3.87 11.29
N LEU A 2 -2.93 2.89 10.37
CA LEU A 2 -3.60 1.59 10.58
C LEU A 2 -3.22 0.91 11.91
N ASN A 3 -1.92 0.75 12.19
CA ASN A 3 -1.46 0.11 13.43
C ASN A 3 -1.93 0.85 14.69
N ILE A 4 -1.95 2.19 14.64
CA ILE A 4 -2.45 3.01 15.75
C ILE A 4 -3.94 2.75 15.96
N ALA A 5 -4.73 2.69 14.88
CA ALA A 5 -6.16 2.40 14.98
C ALA A 5 -6.43 0.98 15.52
N LEU A 6 -5.67 -0.02 15.08
CA LEU A 6 -5.75 -1.40 15.60
C LEU A 6 -5.37 -1.47 17.08
N GLU A 7 -4.36 -0.71 17.52
CA GLU A 7 -3.97 -0.64 18.92
C GLU A 7 -5.08 -0.01 19.78
N LEU A 8 -5.63 1.12 19.33
CA LEU A 8 -6.74 1.78 20.03
C LEU A 8 -8.02 0.93 20.04
N ALA A 9 -8.24 0.11 19.01
CA ALA A 9 -9.39 -0.78 18.91
C ALA A 9 -9.40 -1.85 20.02
N LYS A 10 -8.25 -2.21 20.58
CA LYS A 10 -8.16 -3.12 21.75
C LYS A 10 -8.87 -2.58 22.97
N HIS A 11 -8.92 -1.25 23.13
CA HIS A 11 -9.56 -0.59 24.26
C HIS A 11 -10.94 -0.02 23.93
N ARG A 12 -11.18 0.38 22.67
CA ARG A 12 -12.44 0.99 22.23
C ARG A 12 -12.79 0.50 20.83
N ARG A 13 -13.87 -0.28 20.74
CA ARG A 13 -14.31 -0.92 19.49
C ARG A 13 -14.58 0.05 18.33
N THR A 14 -14.92 1.31 18.59
CA THR A 14 -15.14 2.33 17.55
C THR A 14 -13.93 2.53 16.62
N TYR A 15 -12.71 2.23 17.08
CA TYR A 15 -11.51 2.34 16.23
C TYR A 15 -11.36 1.19 15.22
N GLU A 16 -12.16 0.12 15.33
CA GLU A 16 -12.18 -0.99 14.38
C GLU A 16 -12.62 -0.53 12.98
N ASP A 17 -13.64 0.32 12.90
CA ASP A 17 -14.10 0.91 11.64
C ASP A 17 -13.06 1.89 11.06
N ILE A 18 -12.35 2.62 11.95
CA ILE A 18 -11.25 3.51 11.56
C ILE A 18 -10.07 2.71 11.01
N ALA A 19 -9.74 1.56 11.60
CA ALA A 19 -8.72 0.66 11.07
C ALA A 19 -9.09 0.17 9.67
N SER A 20 -10.35 -0.21 9.46
CA SER A 20 -10.85 -0.61 8.14
C SER A 20 -10.67 0.51 7.10
N LYS A 21 -11.00 1.76 7.46
CA LYS A 21 -10.79 2.92 6.60
C LYS A 21 -9.31 3.14 6.26
N PHE A 22 -8.41 3.05 7.24
CA PHE A 22 -6.98 3.25 6.99
C PHE A 22 -6.36 2.14 6.16
N PHE A 23 -6.86 0.91 6.28
CA PHE A 23 -6.48 -0.18 5.40
C PHE A 23 -6.89 0.11 3.95
N GLU A 24 -8.15 0.52 3.71
CA GLU A 24 -8.60 0.90 2.37
C GLU A 24 -7.78 2.04 1.78
N HIS A 25 -7.51 3.09 2.58
CA HIS A 25 -6.66 4.20 2.15
C HIS A 25 -5.25 3.74 1.79
N PHE A 26 -4.64 2.83 2.57
CA PHE A 26 -3.32 2.31 2.28
C PHE A 26 -3.27 1.66 0.89
N ILE A 27 -4.27 0.84 0.58
CA ILE A 27 -4.34 0.17 -0.71
C ILE A 27 -4.57 1.16 -1.86
N LEU A 28 -5.52 2.09 -1.70
CA LEU A 28 -5.82 3.07 -2.74
C LEU A 28 -4.63 4.00 -3.04
N ILE A 29 -3.88 4.42 -2.01
CA ILE A 29 -2.66 5.22 -2.18
C ILE A 29 -1.60 4.40 -2.92
N SER A 30 -1.37 3.15 -2.49
CA SER A 30 -0.39 2.26 -3.14
C SER A 30 -0.68 2.06 -4.62
N ASP A 31 -1.97 1.91 -4.96
CA ASP A 31 -2.42 1.74 -6.34
C ASP A 31 -2.19 3.02 -7.17
N ALA A 32 -2.59 4.17 -6.63
CA ALA A 32 -2.41 5.46 -7.28
C ALA A 32 -0.93 5.83 -7.49
N MET A 33 -0.03 5.43 -6.57
CA MET A 33 1.41 5.67 -6.72
C MET A 33 2.05 4.81 -7.81
N SER A 34 1.49 3.63 -8.05
CA SER A 34 2.05 2.62 -8.95
C SER A 34 1.49 2.70 -10.36
N PHE A 35 0.21 3.01 -10.51
CA PHE A 35 -0.51 2.80 -11.76
C PHE A 35 -0.58 4.06 -12.63
N ARG A 36 -0.38 3.87 -13.94
CA ARG A 36 -0.67 4.87 -14.96
C ARG A 36 -2.14 4.73 -15.36
N ASN A 37 -2.97 5.70 -15.04
CA ASN A 37 -4.29 5.78 -15.65
C ASN A 37 -4.15 5.98 -17.17
N GLN A 38 -5.08 5.44 -17.95
CA GLN A 38 -5.12 5.59 -19.41
C GLN A 38 -5.21 7.06 -19.87
N ASP A 39 -5.47 8.00 -18.93
CA ASP A 39 -5.66 9.43 -19.16
C ASP A 39 -4.37 10.29 -19.06
N GLY A 40 -3.18 9.67 -19.11
CA GLY A 40 -1.91 10.41 -19.24
C GLY A 40 -1.30 10.90 -17.92
N GLU A 41 -1.73 10.36 -16.78
CA GLU A 41 -1.06 10.59 -15.49
C GLU A 41 0.24 9.78 -15.39
N THR A 42 1.34 10.46 -15.06
CA THR A 42 2.63 9.80 -14.82
C THR A 42 2.62 9.11 -13.46
N SER A 43 2.84 7.79 -13.47
CA SER A 43 3.19 7.01 -12.27
C SER A 43 4.40 7.63 -11.56
N LEU A 44 4.52 7.46 -10.25
CA LEU A 44 5.70 7.92 -9.50
C LEU A 44 6.88 6.97 -9.68
N TRP A 45 6.64 5.73 -10.07
CA TRP A 45 7.70 4.77 -10.38
C TRP A 45 8.28 5.03 -11.77
N ASN A 46 9.59 5.13 -11.86
CA ASN A 46 10.31 5.20 -13.12
C ASN A 46 11.00 3.86 -13.39
N ASP A 47 10.61 3.19 -14.48
CA ASP A 47 11.14 1.87 -14.85
C ASP A 47 12.57 1.92 -15.39
N GLU A 48 12.99 3.03 -16.02
CA GLU A 48 14.33 3.18 -16.57
C GLU A 48 15.38 3.31 -15.46
N ASP A 49 15.09 4.17 -14.49
CA ASP A 49 15.95 4.42 -13.33
C ASP A 49 15.71 3.47 -12.16
N SER A 50 14.63 2.69 -12.22
CA SER A 50 14.19 1.81 -11.14
C SER A 50 14.07 2.52 -9.79
N PHE A 51 13.46 3.71 -9.81
CA PHE A 51 13.37 4.60 -8.64
C PHE A 51 12.04 5.37 -8.62
N TYR A 52 11.62 5.82 -7.43
CA TYR A 52 10.44 6.69 -7.30
C TYR A 52 10.85 8.16 -7.42
N TYR A 53 10.10 8.89 -8.25
CA TYR A 53 10.24 10.34 -8.45
C TYR A 53 8.92 11.05 -8.19
N ASP A 54 9.01 12.29 -7.74
CA ASP A 54 7.85 13.18 -7.67
C ASP A 54 7.32 13.47 -9.07
N SER A 55 6.01 13.67 -9.21
CA SER A 55 5.38 14.09 -10.46
C SER A 55 4.70 15.45 -10.29
N ILE A 56 4.92 16.36 -11.23
CA ILE A 56 4.18 17.63 -11.32
C ILE A 56 3.11 17.49 -12.39
N SER A 57 1.88 17.85 -12.04
CA SER A 57 0.79 18.05 -12.99
C SER A 57 0.57 19.54 -13.25
N TYR A 58 0.49 19.92 -14.53
CA TYR A 58 0.23 21.29 -14.97
C TYR A 58 -1.26 21.54 -15.30
N GLY A 59 -2.12 20.56 -15.07
CA GLY A 59 -3.53 20.58 -15.47
C GLY A 59 -3.75 19.96 -16.86
N GLY A 60 -4.85 19.22 -17.01
CA GLY A 60 -5.08 18.38 -18.20
C GLY A 60 -4.15 17.16 -18.26
N PRO A 61 -3.83 16.60 -19.43
CA PRO A 61 -2.97 15.41 -19.57
C PRO A 61 -1.46 15.70 -19.36
N TRP A 62 -1.11 16.91 -18.90
CA TRP A 62 0.27 17.39 -18.84
C TRP A 62 0.86 17.10 -17.47
N SER A 63 1.51 15.95 -17.35
CA SER A 63 2.24 15.54 -16.15
C SER A 63 3.67 15.14 -16.49
N GLN A 64 4.62 15.44 -15.60
CA GLN A 64 6.01 15.03 -15.77
C GLN A 64 6.65 14.61 -14.44
N GLN A 65 7.46 13.57 -14.50
CA GLN A 65 8.33 13.19 -13.38
C GLN A 65 9.47 14.19 -13.22
N LEU A 66 9.85 14.46 -11.98
CA LEU A 66 11.03 15.23 -11.61
C LEU A 66 12.18 14.26 -11.31
N PRO A 67 13.16 14.09 -12.21
CA PRO A 67 14.24 13.10 -12.07
C PRO A 67 15.30 13.56 -11.06
N VAL A 68 14.91 13.81 -9.81
CA VAL A 68 15.78 14.18 -8.70
C VAL A 68 15.83 13.01 -7.74
N ARG A 69 16.96 12.30 -7.71
CA ARG A 69 17.19 11.23 -6.72
C ARG A 69 17.39 11.84 -5.34
N SER A 70 16.36 11.77 -4.51
CA SER A 70 16.37 12.28 -3.14
C SER A 70 15.87 11.21 -2.16
N LEU A 71 16.06 11.46 -0.86
CA LEU A 71 15.51 10.60 0.20
C LEU A 71 13.98 10.45 0.13
N VAL A 72 13.28 11.41 -0.50
CA VAL A 72 11.83 11.35 -0.69
C VAL A 72 11.44 10.14 -1.54
N GLY A 73 12.22 9.81 -2.57
CA GLY A 73 11.99 8.63 -3.42
C GLY A 73 12.15 7.29 -2.69
N LEU A 74 12.76 7.28 -1.49
CA LEU A 74 12.87 6.10 -0.64
C LEU A 74 11.73 6.00 0.39
N ILE A 75 10.93 7.06 0.59
CA ILE A 75 9.82 7.05 1.55
C ILE A 75 8.85 5.86 1.36
N PRO A 76 8.52 5.41 0.14
CA PRO A 76 7.67 4.25 -0.05
C PRO A 76 8.15 2.98 0.68
N LEU A 77 9.47 2.83 0.89
CA LEU A 77 10.04 1.69 1.62
C LEU A 77 9.65 1.67 3.10
N TYR A 78 9.37 2.83 3.70
CA TYR A 78 8.92 2.92 5.09
C TYR A 78 7.44 2.54 5.26
N ALA A 79 6.66 2.55 4.17
CA ALA A 79 5.25 2.22 4.17
C ALA A 79 5.03 0.70 4.12
N ALA A 80 5.56 0.00 5.12
CA ALA A 80 5.39 -1.43 5.32
C ALA A 80 4.88 -1.73 6.74
N SER A 81 4.00 -2.72 6.85
CA SER A 81 3.45 -3.18 8.13
C SER A 81 3.01 -4.63 8.06
N THR A 82 3.21 -5.36 9.14
CA THR A 82 2.76 -6.74 9.28
C THR A 82 1.44 -6.78 10.04
N LEU A 83 0.44 -7.47 9.48
CA LEU A 83 -0.79 -7.81 10.18
C LEU A 83 -0.70 -9.24 10.71
N GLU A 84 -0.74 -9.37 12.02
CA GLU A 84 -0.72 -10.66 12.72
C GLU A 84 -2.11 -11.29 12.73
N PRO A 85 -2.25 -12.60 12.49
CA PRO A 85 -3.56 -13.27 12.50
C PRO A 85 -4.32 -13.10 13.81
N GLU A 86 -3.62 -13.06 14.94
CA GLU A 86 -4.19 -12.86 16.27
C GLU A 86 -4.90 -11.51 16.36
N ILE A 87 -4.28 -10.45 15.83
CA ILE A 87 -4.85 -9.10 15.77
C ILE A 87 -6.05 -9.08 14.82
N ILE A 88 -5.94 -9.70 13.64
CA ILE A 88 -7.05 -9.78 12.67
C ILE A 88 -8.25 -10.52 13.28
N ASN A 89 -8.00 -11.62 13.98
CA ASN A 89 -9.04 -12.45 14.60
C ASN A 89 -9.74 -11.77 15.79
N MET A 90 -9.05 -10.85 16.50
CA MET A 90 -9.66 -10.02 17.54
C MET A 90 -10.69 -9.02 17.02
N PHE A 91 -10.64 -8.67 15.73
CA PHE A 91 -11.46 -7.63 15.12
C PHE A 91 -12.28 -8.17 13.95
N PRO A 92 -13.44 -8.81 14.21
CA PRO A 92 -14.24 -9.47 13.17
C PRO A 92 -14.76 -8.54 12.07
N SER A 93 -15.12 -7.30 12.40
CA SER A 93 -15.59 -6.32 11.42
C SER A 93 -14.46 -5.90 10.49
N PHE A 94 -13.27 -5.65 11.06
CA PHE A 94 -12.06 -5.38 10.29
C PHE A 94 -11.69 -6.57 9.39
N LYS A 95 -11.65 -7.79 9.96
CA LYS A 95 -11.37 -9.02 9.22
C LYS A 95 -12.31 -9.22 8.04
N ARG A 96 -13.62 -9.04 8.25
CA ARG A 96 -14.62 -9.13 7.18
C ARG A 96 -14.35 -8.12 6.06
N ARG A 97 -13.97 -6.89 6.41
CA ARG A 97 -13.69 -5.82 5.44
C ARG A 97 -12.41 -6.11 4.66
N LEU A 98 -11.37 -6.58 5.34
CA LEU A 98 -10.11 -7.01 4.74
C LEU A 98 -10.34 -8.15 3.75
N ASN A 99 -11.05 -9.21 4.17
CA ASN A 99 -11.37 -10.35 3.29
C ASN A 99 -12.24 -9.93 2.11
N TRP A 100 -13.28 -9.11 2.33
CA TRP A 100 -14.11 -8.60 1.26
C TRP A 100 -13.28 -7.82 0.24
N PHE A 101 -12.38 -6.95 0.69
CA PHE A 101 -11.52 -6.17 -0.19
C PHE A 101 -10.61 -7.08 -1.01
N ILE A 102 -9.97 -8.06 -0.36
CA ILE A 102 -9.15 -9.07 -1.01
C ILE A 102 -9.94 -9.78 -2.12
N GLU A 103 -11.14 -10.29 -1.81
CA GLU A 103 -11.94 -11.08 -2.75
C GLU A 103 -12.51 -10.26 -3.90
N ASN A 104 -12.89 -9.00 -3.65
CA ASN A 104 -13.62 -8.16 -4.62
C ASN A 104 -12.70 -7.19 -5.39
N LYS A 105 -11.48 -6.95 -4.92
CA LYS A 105 -10.47 -6.07 -5.52
C LYS A 105 -9.14 -6.81 -5.68
N ASN A 106 -9.21 -8.07 -6.12
CA ASN A 106 -8.05 -8.95 -6.29
C ASN A 106 -6.94 -8.31 -7.16
N ASP A 107 -7.33 -7.62 -8.22
CA ASP A 107 -6.44 -6.88 -9.12
C ASP A 107 -5.62 -5.80 -8.40
N VAL A 108 -6.25 -5.05 -7.48
CA VAL A 108 -5.57 -4.02 -6.67
C VAL A 108 -4.80 -4.68 -5.52
N ALA A 109 -5.35 -5.72 -4.91
CA ALA A 109 -4.77 -6.42 -3.78
C ALA A 109 -3.48 -7.18 -4.17
N GLU A 110 -3.48 -7.92 -5.28
CA GLU A 110 -2.30 -8.63 -5.79
C GLU A 110 -1.12 -7.70 -6.09
N ARG A 111 -1.41 -6.48 -6.55
CA ARG A 111 -0.38 -5.51 -6.93
C ARG A 111 0.22 -4.77 -5.74
N ASN A 112 -0.58 -4.52 -4.71
CA ASN A 112 -0.24 -3.60 -3.62
C ASN A 112 -0.03 -4.29 -2.26
N ILE A 113 -0.27 -5.60 -2.16
CA ILE A 113 -0.05 -6.37 -0.94
C ILE A 113 0.95 -7.47 -1.26
N ALA A 114 2.20 -7.25 -0.86
CA ALA A 114 3.34 -8.12 -1.17
C ALA A 114 3.17 -9.60 -0.74
N SER A 115 2.25 -9.92 0.16
CA SER A 115 2.09 -11.26 0.75
C SER A 115 0.70 -11.88 0.52
N MET A 116 -0.06 -11.44 -0.48
CA MET A 116 -1.39 -11.99 -0.77
C MET A 116 -1.37 -13.42 -1.32
N SER A 117 -0.42 -13.70 -2.21
CA SER A 117 -0.26 -15.03 -2.81
C SER A 117 0.50 -15.99 -1.90
N HIS A 118 1.34 -15.46 -1.01
CA HIS A 118 2.14 -16.23 -0.06
C HIS A 118 2.05 -15.60 1.33
N ARG A 119 1.28 -16.25 2.19
CA ARG A 119 1.23 -15.90 3.62
C ARG A 119 2.63 -16.02 4.22
N GLY A 120 3.00 -15.04 5.02
CA GLY A 120 4.26 -15.07 5.75
C GLY A 120 4.30 -16.19 6.79
N LYS A 121 5.43 -16.29 7.50
CA LYS A 121 5.55 -17.18 8.66
C LYS A 121 4.40 -16.92 9.64
N ASP A 122 3.78 -17.98 10.13
CA ASP A 122 2.63 -17.93 11.05
C ASP A 122 1.39 -17.23 10.44
N ASP A 123 1.14 -17.40 9.15
CA ASP A 123 -0.03 -16.84 8.43
C ASP A 123 -0.13 -15.30 8.41
N ARG A 124 0.99 -14.62 8.72
CA ARG A 124 1.08 -13.16 8.75
C ARG A 124 0.90 -12.55 7.36
N LEU A 125 0.25 -11.39 7.31
CA LEU A 125 0.06 -10.65 6.08
C LEU A 125 0.94 -9.41 6.07
N LEU A 126 1.86 -9.32 5.10
CA LEU A 126 2.67 -8.12 4.87
C LEU A 126 1.93 -7.14 3.97
N LEU A 127 1.62 -5.98 4.53
CA LEU A 127 1.23 -4.78 3.77
C LEU A 127 2.50 -4.02 3.45
N ALA A 128 2.81 -3.83 2.17
CA ALA A 128 3.96 -3.05 1.74
C ALA A 128 3.65 -2.36 0.42
N LEU A 129 3.94 -1.06 0.36
CA LEU A 129 3.73 -0.25 -0.85
C LEU A 129 4.69 -0.66 -1.97
N VAL A 130 5.91 -1.04 -1.60
CA VAL A 130 6.93 -1.50 -2.55
C VAL A 130 6.87 -3.02 -2.66
N SER A 131 6.65 -3.52 -3.88
CA SER A 131 6.71 -4.95 -4.19
C SER A 131 8.14 -5.49 -4.04
N ASN A 132 8.28 -6.81 -3.89
CA ASN A 132 9.59 -7.46 -3.76
C ASN A 132 10.50 -7.16 -4.97
N ASP A 133 9.99 -7.22 -6.21
CA ASP A 133 10.74 -6.87 -7.43
C ASP A 133 11.27 -5.43 -7.40
N ARG A 134 10.42 -4.45 -7.03
CA ARG A 134 10.85 -3.05 -6.92
C ARG A 134 11.84 -2.83 -5.79
N LEU A 135 11.66 -3.52 -4.66
CA LEU A 135 12.59 -3.46 -3.53
C LEU A 135 13.99 -3.92 -3.95
N GLU A 136 14.09 -5.05 -4.65
CA GLU A 136 15.37 -5.54 -5.16
C GLU A 136 16.01 -4.56 -6.14
N LYS A 137 15.22 -3.93 -7.01
CA LYS A 137 15.72 -2.94 -7.97
C LYS A 137 16.24 -1.67 -7.30
N ILE A 138 15.60 -1.21 -6.22
CA ILE A 138 16.04 -0.03 -5.46
C ILE A 138 17.34 -0.30 -4.68
N LEU A 139 17.54 -1.54 -4.22
CA LEU A 139 18.69 -1.92 -3.38
C LEU A 139 19.95 -2.34 -4.16
N LYS A 140 19.84 -2.50 -5.48
CA LYS A 140 20.98 -2.80 -6.37
C LYS A 140 21.75 -1.53 -6.73
#